data_AF-A0A938SW88-F1
#
_entry.id   AF-A0A938SW88-F1
#
_cell.length_a   1.000
_cell.length_b   1.000
_cell.length_c   1.000
_cell.angle_alpha   90.00
_cell.angle_beta   90.00
_cell.angle_gamma   90.00
#
_symmetry.space_group_name_H-M   'P 1'
#
loop_
_entity.id
_entity.type
_entity.pdbx_description
1 polymer ?
#
loop_
_entity_poly.entity_id
_entity_poly.type
_entity_poly.pdbx_seq_one_letter_code
_entity_poly.pdbx_strand_id
1 'polypeptide(L)'
;MSRDLVYVSPIPWRGLHQRPQHMALALAAGRRVLFVEPRTLHAPPPPPDGLDGGAPTLAFLALPVLPVNARQPLLRALARLGGQVALLRDGLARRQGLLLRGKLAALGFREPLLLFGHPELADLREILPGAPVAYDHMDDVLAFGRTPAVLRHALRALVREAALLSASSAHLAEQLRALGGREPLLVGNGVEFARFAAEPPPPAPAALAALPRPRCLYVGSVAEWFDLELLFAVARALPAASFPVIGPLRPALAPRLQGAPPNCHFLGARPYAELPAWLRHADAGLIPFRRTPLTAGVDPVKLYEYLAAGLPVLATPFSAALEAAAAAGAVCLAEGAEAFATALRALLASPPPAERGLHALAAPRSWDRQLAPLLGALDAL
;
A
#
# COMPACT_ATOMS: atom_id res chain seq x y z
N MET A 1 25.61 15.37 -7.52
CA MET A 1 24.91 14.15 -8.00
C MET A 1 24.23 13.53 -6.80
N SER A 2 22.97 13.13 -6.93
CA SER A 2 22.22 12.48 -5.84
C SER A 2 22.91 11.20 -5.40
N ARG A 3 22.96 10.97 -4.09
CA ARG A 3 23.59 9.77 -3.49
C ARG A 3 22.83 8.51 -3.90
N ASP A 4 23.54 7.42 -4.15
CA ASP A 4 22.91 6.11 -4.38
C ASP A 4 22.09 5.68 -3.16
N LEU A 5 21.05 4.88 -3.37
CA LEU A 5 20.08 4.57 -2.33
C LEU A 5 19.77 3.07 -2.26
N VAL A 6 19.72 2.54 -1.04
CA VAL A 6 19.18 1.21 -0.73
C VAL A 6 17.79 1.40 -0.16
N TYR A 7 16.76 0.99 -0.91
CA TYR A 7 15.38 1.07 -0.46
C TYR A 7 14.94 -0.29 0.09
N VAL A 8 14.77 -0.37 1.40
CA VAL A 8 14.28 -1.55 2.11
C VAL A 8 12.76 -1.52 2.11
N SER A 9 12.16 -2.19 1.13
CA SER A 9 10.72 -2.16 0.85
C SER A 9 9.92 -3.03 1.83
N PRO A 10 8.70 -2.62 2.23
CA PRO A 10 7.79 -3.47 3.01
C PRO A 10 7.20 -4.63 2.22
N ILE A 11 7.21 -4.54 0.88
CA ILE A 11 6.57 -5.53 -0.01
C ILE A 11 7.48 -5.90 -1.20
N PRO A 12 7.33 -7.11 -1.77
CA PRO A 12 8.02 -7.48 -3.00
C PRO A 12 7.63 -6.61 -4.19
N TRP A 13 8.55 -6.45 -5.16
CA TRP A 13 8.31 -5.68 -6.39
C TRP A 13 7.09 -6.19 -7.15
N ARG A 14 7.04 -7.52 -7.37
CA ARG A 14 5.92 -8.23 -8.02
C ARG A 14 4.71 -8.46 -7.10
N GLY A 15 4.65 -7.76 -5.96
CA GLY A 15 3.49 -7.73 -5.07
C GLY A 15 2.35 -6.89 -5.65
N LEU A 16 1.36 -6.57 -4.80
CA LEU A 16 0.32 -5.62 -5.17
C LEU A 16 0.98 -4.24 -5.39
N HIS A 17 0.75 -3.64 -6.56
CA HIS A 17 1.36 -2.36 -6.93
C HIS A 17 0.78 -1.23 -6.06
N GLN A 18 1.64 -0.55 -5.31
CA GLN A 18 1.29 0.45 -4.29
C GLN A 18 2.42 1.48 -4.13
N ARG A 19 2.36 2.30 -3.07
CA ARG A 19 3.37 3.32 -2.71
C ARG A 19 4.83 2.86 -2.87
N PRO A 20 5.27 1.66 -2.43
CA PRO A 20 6.67 1.26 -2.52
C PRO A 20 7.20 1.21 -3.96
N GLN A 21 6.41 0.72 -4.91
CA GLN A 21 6.80 0.67 -6.32
C GLN A 21 6.87 2.07 -6.92
N HIS A 22 5.89 2.93 -6.65
CA HIS A 22 5.91 4.33 -7.11
C HIS A 22 7.08 5.11 -6.53
N MET A 23 7.36 4.93 -5.24
CA MET A 23 8.50 5.57 -4.58
C MET A 23 9.83 5.09 -5.16
N ALA A 24 9.99 3.79 -5.40
CA ALA A 24 11.20 3.25 -6.03
C ALA A 24 11.43 3.81 -7.44
N LEU A 25 10.38 3.92 -8.26
CA LEU A 25 10.48 4.50 -9.60
C LEU A 25 10.81 5.99 -9.56
N ALA A 26 10.17 6.76 -8.67
CA ALA A 26 10.44 8.18 -8.50
C ALA A 26 11.89 8.44 -8.02
N LEU A 27 12.39 7.62 -7.08
CA LEU A 27 13.79 7.67 -6.66
C LEU A 27 14.73 7.33 -7.82
N ALA A 28 14.43 6.26 -8.56
CA ALA A 28 15.27 5.79 -9.66
C ALA A 28 15.39 6.80 -10.82
N ALA A 29 14.49 7.77 -10.93
CA ALA A 29 14.58 8.84 -11.93
C ALA A 29 15.80 9.76 -11.76
N GLY A 30 16.33 9.90 -10.53
CA GLY A 30 17.45 10.81 -10.23
C GLY A 30 18.70 10.15 -9.64
N ARG A 31 18.62 8.90 -9.18
CA ARG A 31 19.73 8.17 -8.53
C ARG A 31 19.66 6.68 -8.80
N ARG A 32 20.75 5.95 -8.57
CA ARG A 32 20.71 4.47 -8.58
C ARG A 32 20.03 3.99 -7.30
N VAL A 33 19.14 3.01 -7.45
CA VAL A 33 18.34 2.45 -6.37
C VAL A 33 18.54 0.95 -6.33
N LEU A 34 18.94 0.42 -5.17
CA LEU A 34 18.85 -1.00 -4.86
C LEU A 34 17.57 -1.25 -4.07
N PHE A 35 16.56 -1.84 -4.73
CA PHE A 35 15.32 -2.26 -4.10
C PHE A 35 15.52 -3.58 -3.37
N VAL A 36 15.51 -3.52 -2.04
CA VAL A 36 15.65 -4.67 -1.15
C VAL A 36 14.26 -5.15 -0.75
N GLU A 37 13.88 -6.33 -1.21
CA GLU A 37 12.58 -6.93 -0.91
C GLU A 37 12.65 -8.07 0.11
N PRO A 38 11.66 -8.19 1.01
CA PRO A 38 11.55 -9.31 1.92
C PRO A 38 11.14 -10.57 1.17
N ARG A 39 11.90 -11.65 1.33
CA ARG A 39 11.64 -12.95 0.71
C ARG A 39 11.27 -13.99 1.74
N THR A 40 10.07 -14.55 1.60
CA THR A 40 9.68 -15.78 2.29
C THR A 40 9.96 -16.99 1.41
N LEU A 41 10.00 -18.20 2.00
CA LEU A 41 10.38 -19.45 1.31
C LEU A 41 9.59 -19.75 0.02
N HIS A 42 8.38 -19.22 -0.13
CA HIS A 42 7.51 -19.45 -1.29
C HIS A 42 7.31 -18.20 -2.17
N ALA A 43 8.02 -17.11 -1.90
CA ALA A 43 7.96 -15.93 -2.74
C ALA A 43 8.73 -16.18 -4.06
N PRO A 44 8.18 -15.74 -5.21
CA PRO A 44 8.88 -15.78 -6.48
C PRO A 44 10.22 -15.03 -6.36
N PRO A 45 11.23 -15.37 -7.19
CA PRO A 45 12.47 -14.60 -7.21
C PRO A 45 12.20 -13.15 -7.64
N PRO A 46 13.07 -12.21 -7.23
CA PRO A 46 13.02 -10.83 -7.72
C PRO A 46 13.13 -10.80 -9.25
N PRO A 47 12.62 -9.75 -9.89
CA PRO A 47 12.90 -9.54 -11.31
C PRO A 47 14.41 -9.33 -11.55
N PRO A 48 14.89 -9.53 -12.79
CA PRO A 48 16.24 -9.13 -13.16
C PRO A 48 16.44 -7.60 -13.05
N ASP A 49 17.67 -7.16 -12.84
CA ASP A 49 18.01 -5.72 -12.77
C ASP A 49 17.61 -5.00 -14.07
N GLY A 50 16.99 -3.83 -13.96
CA GLY A 50 16.57 -3.02 -15.11
C GLY A 50 15.43 -3.58 -15.97
N LEU A 51 14.76 -4.67 -15.56
CA LEU A 51 13.65 -5.30 -16.29
C LEU A 51 12.32 -5.22 -15.51
N ASP A 52 11.22 -5.71 -16.12
CA ASP A 52 9.88 -5.82 -15.51
C ASP A 52 9.27 -4.47 -15.06
N GLY A 53 9.37 -3.46 -15.93
CA GLY A 53 8.82 -2.13 -15.66
C GLY A 53 9.65 -1.31 -14.68
N GLY A 54 10.86 -1.75 -14.33
CA GLY A 54 11.84 -0.96 -13.58
C GLY A 54 12.57 0.06 -14.45
N ALA A 55 13.20 1.05 -13.82
CA ALA A 55 14.11 1.98 -14.48
C ALA A 55 15.51 1.34 -14.67
N PRO A 56 16.34 1.77 -15.64
CA PRO A 56 17.71 1.26 -15.82
C PRO A 56 18.61 1.41 -14.57
N THR A 57 18.26 2.38 -13.72
CA THR A 57 18.91 2.72 -12.45
C THR A 57 18.36 1.92 -11.26
N LEU A 58 17.41 1.01 -11.48
CA LEU A 58 16.77 0.18 -10.45
C LEU A 58 17.30 -1.26 -10.51
N ALA A 59 17.91 -1.69 -9.41
CA ALA A 59 18.39 -3.05 -9.20
C ALA A 59 17.63 -3.73 -8.05
N PHE A 60 17.65 -5.06 -8.00
CA PHE A 60 16.87 -5.82 -7.03
C PHE A 60 17.73 -6.74 -6.16
N LEU A 61 17.38 -6.84 -4.88
CA LEU A 61 17.94 -7.81 -3.95
C LEU A 61 16.83 -8.37 -3.07
N ALA A 62 16.68 -9.70 -3.07
CA ALA A 62 15.75 -10.36 -2.18
C ALA A 62 16.47 -10.89 -0.94
N LEU A 63 16.05 -10.46 0.24
CA LEU A 63 16.63 -10.90 1.51
C LEU A 63 15.67 -11.85 2.24
N PRO A 64 16.15 -12.99 2.75
CA PRO A 64 15.30 -13.92 3.48
C PRO A 64 14.81 -13.28 4.78
N VAL A 65 13.49 -13.29 5.01
CA VAL A 65 12.87 -12.86 6.26
C VAL A 65 12.15 -14.03 6.94
N LEU A 66 12.11 -14.01 8.27
CA LEU A 66 11.35 -15.01 9.01
C LEU A 66 9.86 -14.77 8.75
N PRO A 67 9.08 -15.81 8.38
CA PRO A 67 7.68 -15.63 8.06
C PRO A 67 6.87 -15.54 9.37
N VAL A 68 6.95 -14.41 10.09
CA VAL A 68 6.23 -14.20 11.35
C VAL A 68 4.70 -14.38 11.14
N ASN A 69 4.24 -14.09 9.92
CA ASN A 69 2.87 -14.27 9.44
C ASN A 69 2.70 -15.45 8.47
N ALA A 70 3.53 -16.51 8.55
CA ALA A 70 3.45 -17.67 7.65
C ALA A 70 2.04 -18.28 7.59
N ARG A 71 1.69 -18.87 6.44
CA ARG A 71 0.43 -19.62 6.27
C ARG A 71 0.38 -20.88 7.16
N GLN A 72 1.53 -21.51 7.43
CA GLN A 72 1.60 -22.73 8.23
C GLN A 72 1.83 -22.43 9.73
N PRO A 73 1.02 -22.99 10.66
CA PRO A 73 1.16 -22.78 12.10
C PRO A 73 2.55 -23.13 12.66
N LEU A 74 3.17 -24.21 12.16
CA LEU A 74 4.50 -24.64 12.59
C LEU A 74 5.59 -23.65 12.19
N LEU A 75 5.57 -23.15 10.95
CA LEU A 75 6.50 -22.11 10.49
C LEU A 75 6.30 -20.80 11.26
N ARG A 76 5.06 -20.44 11.65
CA ARG A 76 4.81 -19.31 12.54
C ARG A 76 5.38 -19.53 13.94
N ALA A 77 5.22 -20.73 14.51
CA ALA A 77 5.77 -21.06 15.81
C ALA A 77 7.31 -21.03 15.80
N LEU A 78 7.93 -21.59 14.75
CA LEU A 78 9.38 -21.56 14.54
C LEU A 78 9.91 -20.15 14.27
N ALA A 79 9.21 -19.33 13.49
CA ALA A 79 9.57 -17.92 13.29
C ALA A 79 9.48 -17.11 14.58
N ARG A 80 8.48 -17.40 15.43
CA ARG A 80 8.35 -16.79 16.76
C ARG A 80 9.48 -17.20 17.69
N LEU A 81 9.83 -18.49 17.72
CA LEU A 81 10.96 -19.00 18.49
C LEU A 81 12.29 -18.42 17.95
N GLY A 82 12.48 -18.41 16.64
CA GLY A 82 13.67 -17.85 15.98
C GLY A 82 13.84 -16.35 16.22
N GLY A 83 12.75 -15.58 16.30
CA GLY A 83 12.78 -14.17 16.69
C GLY A 83 13.09 -13.94 18.18
N GLN A 84 13.00 -14.97 19.02
CA GLN A 84 13.39 -14.95 20.44
C GLN A 84 14.80 -15.52 20.67
N VAL A 85 15.31 -16.33 19.74
CA VAL A 85 16.65 -16.93 19.81
C VAL A 85 17.65 -16.01 19.10
N ALA A 86 18.34 -15.18 19.88
CA ALA A 86 19.32 -14.20 19.38
C ALA A 86 20.33 -14.80 18.38
N LEU A 87 20.84 -16.01 18.64
CA LEU A 87 21.78 -16.71 17.74
C LEU A 87 21.25 -16.90 16.31
N LEU A 88 19.97 -17.27 16.14
CA LEU A 88 19.36 -17.48 14.84
C LEU A 88 19.16 -16.15 14.10
N ARG A 89 18.74 -15.12 14.83
CA ARG A 89 18.61 -13.75 14.30
C ARG A 89 19.96 -13.21 13.85
N ASP A 90 20.99 -13.33 14.69
CA ASP A 90 22.33 -12.81 14.39
C ASP A 90 22.96 -13.57 13.20
N GLY A 91 22.71 -14.88 13.10
CA GLY A 91 23.10 -15.67 11.93
C GLY A 91 22.41 -15.22 10.64
N LEU A 92 21.11 -14.95 10.69
CA LEU A 92 20.34 -14.44 9.57
C LEU A 92 20.80 -13.03 9.16
N ALA A 93 20.98 -12.13 10.12
CA ALA A 93 21.47 -10.77 9.90
C ALA A 93 22.86 -10.77 9.24
N ARG A 94 23.79 -11.63 9.72
CA ARG A 94 25.09 -11.82 9.07
C ARG A 94 24.97 -12.25 7.61
N ARG A 95 24.12 -13.24 7.32
CA ARG A 95 23.88 -13.70 5.94
C ARG A 95 23.27 -12.62 5.07
N GLN A 96 22.28 -11.89 5.58
CA GLN A 96 21.67 -10.75 4.89
C GLN A 96 22.72 -9.67 4.57
N GLY A 97 23.63 -9.38 5.52
CA GLY A 97 24.71 -8.43 5.32
C GLY A 97 25.73 -8.85 4.27
N LEU A 98 26.09 -10.13 4.21
CA LEU A 98 26.95 -10.66 3.15
C LEU A 98 26.31 -10.50 1.76
N LEU A 99 25.02 -10.81 1.64
CA LEU A 99 24.28 -10.66 0.38
C LEU A 99 24.18 -9.18 -0.04
N LEU A 100 23.88 -8.29 0.91
CA LEU A 100 23.81 -6.85 0.66
C LEU A 100 25.16 -6.30 0.22
N ARG A 101 26.25 -6.56 0.95
CA ARG A 101 27.59 -6.09 0.59
C ARG A 101 28.04 -6.63 -0.77
N GLY A 102 27.78 -7.90 -1.05
CA GLY A 102 28.09 -8.51 -2.35
C GLY A 102 27.37 -7.81 -3.49
N LYS A 103 26.06 -7.54 -3.35
CA LYS A 103 25.28 -6.85 -4.37
C LYS A 103 25.71 -5.39 -4.53
N LEU A 104 25.97 -4.66 -3.44
CA LEU A 104 26.48 -3.29 -3.49
C LEU A 104 27.83 -3.19 -4.18
N ALA A 105 28.75 -4.12 -3.90
CA ALA A 105 30.05 -4.19 -4.56
C ALA A 105 29.91 -4.48 -6.06
N ALA A 106 29.05 -5.43 -6.44
CA ALA A 106 28.80 -5.77 -7.84
C ALA A 106 28.19 -4.59 -8.63
N LEU A 107 27.38 -3.76 -7.99
CA LEU A 107 26.80 -2.56 -8.60
C LEU A 107 27.69 -1.32 -8.49
N GLY A 108 28.83 -1.40 -7.78
CA GLY A 108 29.72 -0.26 -7.55
C GLY A 108 29.07 0.86 -6.72
N PHE A 109 28.21 0.53 -5.77
CA PHE A 109 27.63 1.51 -4.83
C PHE A 109 28.69 1.94 -3.83
N ARG A 110 28.83 3.25 -3.60
CA ARG A 110 29.75 3.82 -2.61
C ARG A 110 28.94 4.69 -1.66
N GLU A 111 28.99 4.35 -0.37
CA GLU A 111 28.29 5.07 0.70
C GLU A 111 26.81 5.36 0.39
N PRO A 112 25.94 4.35 0.23
CA PRO A 112 24.55 4.61 -0.09
C PRO A 112 23.78 5.17 1.12
N LEU A 113 22.68 5.88 0.84
CA LEU A 113 21.64 6.17 1.84
C LEU A 113 20.76 4.93 2.06
N LEU A 114 20.31 4.71 3.29
CA LEU A 114 19.34 3.66 3.64
C LEU A 114 17.95 4.26 3.82
N LEU A 115 17.00 3.90 2.97
CA LEU A 115 15.58 4.23 3.15
C LEU A 115 14.83 2.98 3.59
N PHE A 116 14.23 3.00 4.76
CA PHE A 116 13.42 1.90 5.28
C PHE A 116 11.93 2.21 5.11
N GLY A 117 11.18 1.31 4.49
CA GLY A 117 9.71 1.32 4.51
C GLY A 117 9.10 0.33 5.52
N HIS A 118 9.93 -0.47 6.20
CA HIS A 118 9.49 -1.40 7.24
C HIS A 118 10.62 -1.69 8.25
N PRO A 119 10.31 -1.87 9.55
CA PRO A 119 11.33 -2.14 10.57
C PRO A 119 11.89 -3.56 10.60
N GLU A 120 11.36 -4.50 9.83
CA GLU A 120 11.78 -5.93 9.87
C GLU A 120 13.25 -6.16 9.54
N LEU A 121 13.84 -5.31 8.70
CA LEU A 121 15.23 -5.39 8.28
C LEU A 121 16.09 -4.24 8.85
N ALA A 122 15.66 -3.64 9.97
CA ALA A 122 16.34 -2.49 10.57
C ALA A 122 17.84 -2.76 10.88
N ASP A 123 18.21 -4.00 11.18
CA ASP A 123 19.58 -4.42 11.47
C ASP A 123 20.55 -4.19 10.28
N LEU A 124 20.04 -3.99 9.06
CA LEU A 124 20.85 -3.60 7.89
C LEU A 124 21.63 -2.29 8.10
N ARG A 125 21.19 -1.43 9.03
CA ARG A 125 21.93 -0.21 9.43
C ARG A 125 23.29 -0.53 10.05
N GLU A 126 23.42 -1.66 10.73
CA GLU A 126 24.67 -2.09 11.37
C GLU A 126 25.67 -2.64 10.33
N ILE A 127 25.17 -3.06 9.16
CA ILE A 127 25.98 -3.62 8.07
C ILE A 127 26.68 -2.51 7.28
N LEU A 128 26.06 -1.33 7.20
CA LEU A 128 26.55 -0.13 6.54
C LEU A 128 26.68 1.02 7.55
N PRO A 129 27.63 0.92 8.51
CA PRO A 129 27.78 1.93 9.55
C PRO A 129 28.10 3.29 8.93
N GLY A 130 27.44 4.34 9.41
CA GLY A 130 27.61 5.72 8.93
C GLY A 130 26.78 6.11 7.71
N ALA A 131 26.06 5.17 7.08
CA ALA A 131 25.08 5.50 6.06
C ALA A 131 23.94 6.35 6.67
N PRO A 132 23.54 7.48 6.06
CA PRO A 132 22.34 8.20 6.49
C PRO A 132 21.12 7.27 6.42
N VAL A 133 20.28 7.35 7.45
CA VAL A 133 19.06 6.54 7.55
C VAL A 133 17.85 7.44 7.36
N ALA A 134 16.95 7.04 6.49
CA ALA A 134 15.61 7.59 6.37
C ALA A 134 14.57 6.49 6.64
N TYR A 135 13.42 6.86 7.20
CA TYR A 135 12.32 5.93 7.45
C TYR A 135 11.00 6.51 6.97
N ASP A 136 10.33 5.80 6.04
CA ASP A 136 9.00 6.10 5.53
C ASP A 136 7.96 5.24 6.26
N HIS A 137 7.26 5.86 7.21
CA HIS A 137 6.21 5.22 7.98
C HIS A 137 4.89 5.29 7.21
N MET A 138 4.71 4.33 6.30
CA MET A 138 3.55 4.32 5.39
C MET A 138 2.29 3.65 5.96
N ASP A 139 2.44 2.74 6.92
CA ASP A 139 1.34 2.03 7.60
C ASP A 139 1.69 1.81 9.08
N ASP A 140 0.68 1.60 9.92
CA ASP A 140 0.87 1.16 11.31
C ASP A 140 1.28 -0.32 11.34
N VAL A 141 2.59 -0.54 11.22
CA VAL A 141 3.25 -1.85 11.27
C VAL A 141 2.96 -2.62 12.56
N LEU A 142 2.55 -1.95 13.64
CA LEU A 142 2.24 -2.58 14.92
C LEU A 142 0.78 -3.02 15.01
N ALA A 143 -0.11 -2.44 14.21
CA ALA A 143 -1.54 -2.73 14.20
C ALA A 143 -1.96 -3.93 13.34
N PHE A 144 -1.05 -4.57 12.60
CA PHE A 144 -1.33 -5.77 11.79
C PHE A 144 -1.52 -7.08 12.62
N GLY A 145 -2.00 -6.98 13.85
CA GLY A 145 -2.27 -8.10 14.75
C GLY A 145 -1.24 -8.25 15.88
N ARG A 146 -0.90 -9.49 16.25
CA ARG A 146 0.06 -9.76 17.34
C ARG A 146 1.51 -9.51 16.88
N THR A 147 1.97 -8.29 17.05
CA THR A 147 3.32 -7.86 16.66
C THR A 147 4.39 -8.28 17.68
N PRO A 148 5.51 -8.92 17.25
CA PRO A 148 6.62 -9.28 18.14
C PRO A 148 7.27 -8.08 18.82
N ALA A 149 7.81 -8.28 20.03
CA ALA A 149 8.54 -7.23 20.76
C ALA A 149 9.78 -6.73 19.99
N VAL A 150 10.44 -7.61 19.24
CA VAL A 150 11.61 -7.24 18.41
C VAL A 150 11.25 -6.20 17.35
N LEU A 151 10.07 -6.27 16.73
CA LEU A 151 9.65 -5.29 15.73
C LEU A 151 9.38 -3.92 16.36
N ARG A 152 8.82 -3.89 17.58
CA ARG A 152 8.67 -2.64 18.34
C ARG A 152 10.02 -2.00 18.68
N HIS A 153 11.01 -2.81 19.04
CA HIS A 153 12.36 -2.31 19.33
C HIS A 153 13.05 -1.79 18.06
N ALA A 154 12.96 -2.54 16.96
CA ALA A 154 13.48 -2.15 15.66
C ALA A 154 12.87 -0.83 15.16
N LEU A 155 11.55 -0.67 15.28
CA LEU A 155 10.85 0.57 14.96
C LEU A 155 11.37 1.74 15.81
N ARG A 156 11.44 1.58 17.13
CA ARG A 156 11.96 2.63 18.03
C ARG A 156 13.39 3.05 17.68
N ALA A 157 14.24 2.09 17.35
CA ALA A 157 15.62 2.37 16.97
C ALA A 157 15.68 3.14 15.63
N LEU A 158 14.94 2.70 14.61
CA LEU A 158 14.84 3.43 13.33
C LEU A 158 14.33 4.87 13.54
N VAL A 159 13.28 5.06 14.33
CA VAL A 159 12.71 6.39 14.57
C VAL A 159 13.70 7.32 15.27
N ARG A 160 14.52 6.81 16.20
CA ARG A 160 15.52 7.60 16.92
C ARG A 160 16.75 7.94 16.08
N GLU A 161 17.17 7.01 15.22
CA GLU A 161 18.42 7.12 14.45
C GLU A 161 18.22 7.83 13.11
N ALA A 162 17.04 7.70 12.50
CA ALA A 162 16.78 8.23 11.16
C ALA A 162 16.97 9.75 11.08
N ALA A 163 17.87 10.17 10.19
CA ALA A 163 18.11 11.57 9.83
C ALA A 163 16.87 12.21 9.18
N LEU A 164 16.04 11.39 8.52
CA LEU A 164 14.79 11.82 7.91
C LEU A 164 13.66 10.84 8.24
N LEU A 165 12.51 11.40 8.62
CA LEU A 165 11.28 10.65 8.83
C LEU A 165 10.21 11.16 7.86
N SER A 166 9.45 10.26 7.27
CA SER A 166 8.20 10.58 6.57
C SER A 166 7.06 9.72 7.10
N ALA A 167 5.84 10.26 7.00
CA ALA A 167 4.62 9.56 7.36
C ALA A 167 3.56 9.77 6.28
N SER A 168 2.79 8.73 5.96
CA SER A 168 1.73 8.82 4.93
C SER A 168 0.47 9.54 5.42
N SER A 169 0.30 9.70 6.73
CA SER A 169 -0.86 10.38 7.31
C SER A 169 -0.48 11.13 8.59
N ALA A 170 -1.33 12.08 9.00
CA ALA A 170 -1.14 12.84 10.24
C ALA A 170 -1.14 11.91 11.48
N HIS A 171 -1.98 10.88 11.48
CA HIS A 171 -2.02 9.88 12.54
C HIS A 171 -0.68 9.13 12.67
N LEU A 172 -0.10 8.70 11.54
CA LEU A 172 1.21 8.04 11.56
C LEU A 172 2.34 9.02 11.95
N ALA A 173 2.23 10.29 11.56
CA ALA A 173 3.17 11.33 12.01
C ALA A 173 3.15 11.50 13.53
N GLU A 174 1.96 11.52 14.14
CA GLU A 174 1.80 11.55 15.60
C GLU A 174 2.43 10.32 16.28
N GLN A 175 2.28 9.13 15.69
CA GLN A 175 2.95 7.92 16.20
C GLN A 175 4.48 8.08 16.21
N LEU A 176 5.07 8.64 15.15
CA LEU A 176 6.51 8.91 15.11
C LEU A 176 6.95 9.93 16.17
N ARG A 177 6.18 11.01 16.36
CA ARG A 177 6.44 12.01 17.42
C ARG A 177 6.35 11.39 18.81
N ALA A 178 5.35 10.54 19.05
CA ALA A 178 5.17 9.84 20.33
C ALA A 178 6.31 8.86 20.64
N LEU A 179 7.01 8.36 19.62
CA LEU A 179 8.21 7.53 19.77
C LEU A 179 9.50 8.36 19.99
N GLY A 180 9.40 9.69 20.05
CA GLY A 180 10.53 10.60 20.21
C GLY A 180 11.33 10.82 18.92
N GLY A 181 10.70 10.63 17.76
CA GLY A 181 11.29 10.92 16.46
C GLY A 181 11.47 12.42 16.21
N ARG A 182 12.29 12.74 15.21
CA ARG A 182 12.33 14.08 14.60
C ARG A 182 10.97 14.43 13.98
N GLU A 183 10.77 15.69 13.62
CA GLU A 183 9.54 16.10 12.93
C GLU A 183 9.43 15.39 11.57
N PRO A 184 8.39 14.57 11.34
CA PRO A 184 8.27 13.82 10.11
C PRO A 184 7.69 14.68 8.99
N LEU A 185 8.18 14.47 7.76
CA LEU A 185 7.55 14.99 6.56
C LEU A 185 6.22 14.26 6.33
N LEU A 186 5.14 15.03 6.18
CA LEU A 186 3.86 14.46 5.77
C LEU A 186 3.86 14.23 4.26
N VAL A 187 3.95 12.97 3.85
CA VAL A 187 4.08 12.54 2.45
C VAL A 187 2.95 11.58 2.14
N GLY A 188 1.79 12.12 1.76
CA GLY A 188 0.60 11.33 1.44
C GLY A 188 0.81 10.34 0.30
N ASN A 189 -0.16 9.45 0.13
CA ASN A 189 -0.27 8.60 -1.04
C ASN A 189 -0.78 9.39 -2.24
N GLY A 190 -0.47 8.88 -3.43
CA GLY A 190 -0.82 9.53 -4.68
C GLY A 190 -1.42 8.60 -5.72
N VAL A 191 -1.54 9.12 -6.93
CA VAL A 191 -2.13 8.44 -8.10
C VAL A 191 -1.32 8.72 -9.37
N GLU A 192 -1.27 7.77 -10.30
CA GLU A 192 -0.85 8.03 -11.68
C GLU A 192 -1.98 8.73 -12.45
N PHE A 193 -2.23 10.02 -12.15
CA PHE A 193 -3.40 10.74 -12.64
C PHE A 193 -3.62 10.61 -14.15
N ALA A 194 -2.58 10.81 -14.96
CA ALA A 194 -2.65 10.71 -16.42
C ALA A 194 -3.08 9.32 -16.92
N ARG A 195 -2.79 8.25 -16.18
CA ARG A 195 -3.20 6.88 -16.53
C ARG A 195 -4.69 6.67 -16.28
N PHE A 196 -5.20 7.13 -15.15
CA PHE A 196 -6.59 6.91 -14.73
C PHE A 196 -7.57 7.88 -15.39
N ALA A 197 -7.11 9.09 -15.75
CA ALA A 197 -7.86 10.11 -16.45
C ALA A 197 -7.63 10.12 -17.98
N ALA A 198 -7.06 9.03 -18.53
CA ALA A 198 -6.73 8.95 -19.95
C ALA A 198 -8.00 8.96 -20.83
N GLU A 199 -7.95 9.71 -21.93
CA GLU A 199 -9.01 9.83 -22.92
C GLU A 199 -8.53 9.41 -24.33
N PRO A 200 -9.31 8.60 -25.08
CA PRO A 200 -10.56 7.96 -24.66
C PRO A 200 -10.33 6.87 -23.59
N PRO A 201 -11.35 6.54 -22.76
CA PRO A 201 -11.20 5.49 -21.76
C PRO A 201 -10.90 4.13 -22.43
N PRO A 202 -10.12 3.26 -21.79
CA PRO A 202 -9.90 1.90 -22.27
C PRO A 202 -11.23 1.12 -22.41
N PRO A 203 -11.30 0.10 -23.28
CA PRO A 203 -12.51 -0.71 -23.43
C PRO A 203 -12.88 -1.44 -22.14
N ALA A 204 -14.17 -1.61 -21.90
CA ALA A 204 -14.68 -2.29 -20.71
C ALA A 204 -14.14 -3.74 -20.64
N PRO A 205 -13.60 -4.19 -19.50
CA PRO A 205 -13.20 -5.58 -19.31
C PRO A 205 -14.41 -6.51 -19.50
N ALA A 206 -14.26 -7.60 -20.27
CA ALA A 206 -15.36 -8.51 -20.58
C ALA A 206 -16.06 -9.06 -19.32
N ALA A 207 -15.29 -9.39 -18.29
CA ALA A 207 -15.82 -9.85 -17.01
C ALA A 207 -16.65 -8.80 -16.26
N LEU A 208 -16.37 -7.50 -16.44
CA LEU A 208 -17.19 -6.42 -15.90
C LEU A 208 -18.42 -6.19 -16.79
N ALA A 209 -18.24 -6.20 -18.11
CA ALA A 209 -19.29 -5.98 -19.10
C ALA A 209 -20.43 -7.00 -18.99
N ALA A 210 -20.11 -8.23 -18.61
CA ALA A 210 -21.08 -9.30 -18.37
C ALA A 210 -21.95 -9.11 -17.11
N LEU A 211 -21.59 -8.20 -16.21
CA LEU A 211 -22.35 -7.95 -14.98
C LEU A 211 -23.46 -6.92 -15.21
N PRO A 212 -24.66 -7.14 -14.63
CA PRO A 212 -25.73 -6.15 -14.59
C PRO A 212 -25.27 -4.80 -14.01
N ARG A 213 -25.89 -3.71 -14.49
CA ARG A 213 -25.78 -2.39 -13.84
C ARG A 213 -26.89 -2.23 -12.80
N PRO A 214 -26.66 -1.44 -11.73
CA PRO A 214 -25.43 -0.69 -11.44
C PRO A 214 -24.29 -1.56 -10.88
N ARG A 215 -23.04 -1.20 -11.20
CA ARG A 215 -21.80 -1.89 -10.83
C ARG A 215 -21.05 -1.11 -9.74
N CYS A 216 -21.10 -1.61 -8.52
CA CYS A 216 -20.51 -1.01 -7.32
C CYS A 216 -19.17 -1.70 -7.00
N LEU A 217 -18.08 -1.15 -7.51
CA LEU A 217 -16.77 -1.78 -7.59
C LEU A 217 -15.91 -1.53 -6.34
N TYR A 218 -15.20 -2.56 -5.89
CA TYR A 218 -14.04 -2.41 -4.99
C TYR A 218 -12.77 -2.93 -5.65
N VAL A 219 -11.68 -2.16 -5.54
CA VAL A 219 -10.33 -2.56 -5.95
C VAL A 219 -9.38 -2.50 -4.74
N GLY A 220 -8.78 -3.63 -4.40
CA GLY A 220 -7.78 -3.74 -3.34
C GLY A 220 -7.76 -5.12 -2.68
N SER A 221 -6.79 -5.35 -1.79
CA SER A 221 -6.74 -6.59 -1.00
C SER A 221 -8.01 -6.76 -0.16
N VAL A 222 -8.57 -7.97 -0.17
CA VAL A 222 -9.66 -8.37 0.73
C VAL A 222 -9.01 -9.05 1.94
N ALA A 223 -8.89 -8.27 3.02
CA ALA A 223 -8.18 -8.63 4.24
C ALA A 223 -8.97 -8.16 5.47
N GLU A 224 -8.39 -8.26 6.66
CA GLU A 224 -9.08 -8.07 7.94
C GLU A 224 -9.69 -6.67 8.11
N TRP A 225 -9.18 -5.66 7.40
CA TRP A 225 -9.72 -4.31 7.34
C TRP A 225 -10.91 -4.15 6.39
N PHE A 226 -11.09 -5.05 5.41
CA PHE A 226 -12.21 -5.01 4.47
C PHE A 226 -13.46 -5.60 5.13
N ASP A 227 -14.53 -4.81 5.25
CA ASP A 227 -15.72 -5.24 5.95
C ASP A 227 -16.65 -6.07 5.06
N LEU A 228 -16.35 -7.37 4.97
CA LEU A 228 -17.17 -8.34 4.21
C LEU A 228 -18.63 -8.33 4.65
N GLU A 229 -18.90 -8.20 5.95
CA GLU A 229 -20.26 -8.24 6.47
C GLU A 229 -21.06 -7.01 6.03
N LEU A 230 -20.43 -5.83 6.06
CA LEU A 230 -21.03 -4.61 5.52
C LEU A 230 -21.33 -4.75 4.03
N LEU A 231 -20.37 -5.23 3.23
CA LEU A 231 -20.57 -5.46 1.81
C LEU A 231 -21.76 -6.42 1.58
N PHE A 232 -21.80 -7.53 2.30
CA PHE A 232 -22.87 -8.54 2.13
C PHE A 232 -24.24 -8.02 2.55
N ALA A 233 -24.32 -7.25 3.63
CA ALA A 233 -25.57 -6.64 4.06
C ALA A 233 -26.08 -5.63 3.01
N VAL A 234 -25.19 -4.78 2.48
CA VAL A 234 -25.53 -3.81 1.42
C VAL A 234 -25.92 -4.52 0.12
N ALA A 235 -25.21 -5.58 -0.27
CA ALA A 235 -25.53 -6.35 -1.47
C ALA A 235 -26.89 -7.06 -1.39
N ARG A 236 -27.28 -7.57 -0.22
CA ARG A 236 -28.63 -8.10 0.03
C ARG A 236 -29.70 -7.01 -0.06
N ALA A 237 -29.39 -5.79 0.38
CA ALA A 237 -30.32 -4.66 0.34
C ALA A 237 -30.49 -4.06 -1.07
N LEU A 238 -29.56 -4.34 -2.00
CA LEU A 238 -29.60 -3.88 -3.40
C LEU A 238 -29.41 -5.08 -4.36
N PRO A 239 -30.38 -6.01 -4.46
CA PRO A 239 -30.21 -7.26 -5.20
C PRO A 239 -30.06 -7.07 -6.73
N ALA A 240 -30.49 -5.93 -7.27
CA ALA A 240 -30.34 -5.59 -8.68
C ALA A 240 -28.95 -5.02 -9.05
N ALA A 241 -28.18 -4.56 -8.06
CA ALA A 241 -26.83 -4.05 -8.27
C ALA A 241 -25.80 -5.19 -8.23
N SER A 242 -24.74 -5.08 -9.02
CA SER A 242 -23.59 -5.97 -8.98
C SER A 242 -22.46 -5.36 -8.15
N PHE A 243 -21.79 -6.20 -7.36
CA PHE A 243 -20.68 -5.82 -6.47
C PHE A 243 -19.40 -6.56 -6.90
N PRO A 244 -18.73 -6.12 -7.98
CA PRO A 244 -17.42 -6.66 -8.35
C PRO A 244 -16.35 -6.30 -7.31
N VAL A 245 -15.58 -7.28 -6.89
CA VAL A 245 -14.50 -7.18 -5.91
C VAL A 245 -13.21 -7.67 -6.57
N ILE A 246 -12.28 -6.76 -6.82
CA ILE A 246 -11.00 -7.01 -7.49
C ILE A 246 -9.87 -6.93 -6.48
N GLY A 247 -9.09 -8.00 -6.38
CA GLY A 247 -7.87 -8.04 -5.58
C GLY A 247 -7.63 -9.39 -4.92
N PRO A 248 -6.47 -9.56 -4.27
CA PRO A 248 -6.14 -10.80 -3.59
C PRO A 248 -7.01 -10.98 -2.34
N LEU A 249 -7.56 -12.17 -2.17
CA LEU A 249 -8.28 -12.60 -0.96
C LEU A 249 -7.30 -13.21 0.05
N ARG A 250 -7.30 -12.72 1.29
CA ARG A 250 -6.56 -13.35 2.38
C ARG A 250 -7.17 -14.73 2.67
N PRO A 251 -6.36 -15.82 2.72
CA PRO A 251 -6.89 -17.17 2.94
C PRO A 251 -7.76 -17.31 4.20
N ALA A 252 -7.47 -16.55 5.26
CA ALA A 252 -8.25 -16.55 6.50
C ALA A 252 -9.71 -16.10 6.30
N LEU A 253 -10.00 -15.36 5.24
CA LEU A 253 -11.35 -14.89 4.90
C LEU A 253 -12.07 -15.79 3.89
N ALA A 254 -11.38 -16.75 3.27
CA ALA A 254 -11.99 -17.63 2.26
C ALA A 254 -13.24 -18.38 2.76
N PRO A 255 -13.29 -18.92 3.99
CA PRO A 255 -14.51 -19.55 4.51
C PRO A 255 -15.71 -18.60 4.57
N ARG A 256 -15.49 -17.29 4.79
CA ARG A 256 -16.57 -16.31 4.91
C ARG A 256 -17.26 -16.05 3.57
N LEU A 257 -16.63 -16.36 2.45
CA LEU A 257 -17.24 -16.18 1.13
C LEU A 257 -18.41 -17.14 0.86
N GLN A 258 -18.55 -18.22 1.65
CA GLN A 258 -19.71 -19.12 1.56
C GLN A 258 -21.04 -18.40 1.85
N GLY A 259 -21.01 -17.30 2.62
CA GLY A 259 -22.18 -16.48 2.92
C GLY A 259 -22.42 -15.33 1.93
N ALA A 260 -21.62 -15.24 0.85
CA ALA A 260 -21.69 -14.14 -0.10
C ALA A 260 -23.04 -14.11 -0.84
N PRO A 261 -23.69 -12.94 -0.94
CA PRO A 261 -24.83 -12.73 -1.82
C PRO A 261 -24.48 -13.05 -3.29
N PRO A 262 -25.44 -13.51 -4.11
CA PRO A 262 -25.17 -13.91 -5.50
C PRO A 262 -24.72 -12.76 -6.41
N ASN A 263 -24.98 -11.51 -6.00
CA ASN A 263 -24.56 -10.30 -6.69
C ASN A 263 -23.20 -9.76 -6.20
N CYS A 264 -22.49 -10.49 -5.33
CA CYS A 264 -21.09 -10.22 -5.00
C CYS A 264 -20.17 -11.07 -5.88
N HIS A 265 -19.35 -10.41 -6.71
CA HIS A 265 -18.49 -11.10 -7.68
C HIS A 265 -17.01 -10.93 -7.28
N PHE A 266 -16.42 -11.95 -6.66
CA PHE A 266 -14.99 -11.95 -6.29
C PHE A 266 -14.13 -12.37 -7.49
N LEU A 267 -13.52 -11.40 -8.16
CA LEU A 267 -12.89 -11.59 -9.48
C LEU A 267 -11.38 -11.85 -9.43
N GLY A 268 -10.82 -11.97 -8.22
CA GLY A 268 -9.39 -12.14 -7.99
C GLY A 268 -8.57 -10.89 -8.30
N ALA A 269 -7.24 -11.02 -8.23
CA ALA A 269 -6.32 -9.93 -8.57
C ALA A 269 -6.29 -9.67 -10.08
N ARG A 270 -6.14 -8.39 -10.45
CA ARG A 270 -5.92 -7.94 -11.84
C ARG A 270 -4.61 -7.16 -11.93
N PRO A 271 -3.91 -7.20 -13.08
CA PRO A 271 -2.77 -6.33 -13.31
C PRO A 271 -3.13 -4.86 -13.08
N TYR A 272 -2.20 -4.10 -12.49
CA TYR A 272 -2.40 -2.68 -12.19
C TYR A 272 -2.77 -1.86 -13.44
N ALA A 273 -2.17 -2.20 -14.59
CA ALA A 273 -2.43 -1.56 -15.87
C ALA A 273 -3.88 -1.76 -16.39
N GLU A 274 -4.60 -2.77 -15.93
CA GLU A 274 -6.01 -2.99 -16.32
C GLU A 274 -6.98 -2.14 -15.48
N LEU A 275 -6.59 -1.69 -14.29
CA LEU A 275 -7.49 -1.04 -13.34
C LEU A 275 -8.23 0.19 -13.89
N PRO A 276 -7.64 1.07 -14.72
CA PRO A 276 -8.37 2.16 -15.35
C PRO A 276 -9.61 1.68 -16.12
N ALA A 277 -9.51 0.57 -16.85
CA ALA A 277 -10.62 -0.02 -17.60
C ALA A 277 -11.75 -0.51 -16.67
N TRP A 278 -11.42 -1.00 -15.48
CA TRP A 278 -12.43 -1.40 -14.49
C TRP A 278 -13.14 -0.20 -13.87
N LEU A 279 -12.37 0.82 -13.48
CA LEU A 279 -12.89 2.00 -12.80
C LEU A 279 -13.75 2.88 -13.71
N ARG A 280 -13.31 3.13 -14.95
CA ARG A 280 -14.04 3.97 -15.93
C ARG A 280 -15.38 3.39 -16.38
N HIS A 281 -15.64 2.10 -16.11
CA HIS A 281 -16.85 1.39 -16.53
C HIS A 281 -17.74 0.91 -15.36
N ALA A 282 -17.37 1.27 -14.13
CA ALA A 282 -18.18 1.08 -12.93
C ALA A 282 -19.14 2.27 -12.71
N ASP A 283 -20.15 2.08 -11.85
CA ASP A 283 -21.12 3.13 -11.50
C ASP A 283 -20.79 3.80 -10.16
N ALA A 284 -20.15 3.07 -9.23
CA ALA A 284 -19.68 3.60 -7.96
C ALA A 284 -18.44 2.84 -7.47
N GLY A 285 -17.53 3.55 -6.81
CA GLY A 285 -16.37 2.98 -6.10
C GLY A 285 -16.67 2.84 -4.62
N LEU A 286 -16.43 1.66 -4.06
CA LEU A 286 -16.66 1.38 -2.64
C LEU A 286 -15.34 1.33 -1.86
N ILE A 287 -15.33 1.86 -0.64
CA ILE A 287 -14.25 1.67 0.34
C ILE A 287 -14.87 1.28 1.70
N PRO A 288 -15.38 0.04 1.84
CA PRO A 288 -16.11 -0.40 3.03
C PRO A 288 -15.14 -0.95 4.09
N PHE A 289 -14.29 -0.10 4.64
CA PHE A 289 -13.28 -0.54 5.62
C PHE A 289 -13.82 -0.48 7.05
N ARG A 290 -13.38 -1.41 7.88
CA ARG A 290 -13.65 -1.37 9.32
C ARG A 290 -12.89 -0.23 9.96
N ARG A 291 -13.52 0.50 10.88
CA ARG A 291 -12.84 1.50 11.71
C ARG A 291 -12.05 0.78 12.80
N THR A 292 -10.74 0.74 12.64
CA THR A 292 -9.80 0.06 13.53
C THR A 292 -8.55 0.93 13.73
N PRO A 293 -7.72 0.66 14.76
CA PRO A 293 -6.42 1.32 14.90
C PRO A 293 -5.57 1.22 13.63
N LEU A 294 -5.60 0.06 12.94
CA LEU A 294 -4.89 -0.14 11.68
C LEU A 294 -5.35 0.86 10.61
N THR A 295 -6.65 1.01 10.43
CA THR A 295 -7.21 1.88 9.37
C THR A 295 -7.14 3.36 9.71
N ALA A 296 -7.01 3.73 10.99
CA ALA A 296 -6.90 5.14 11.40
C ALA A 296 -5.66 5.83 10.79
N GLY A 297 -4.59 5.07 10.56
CA GLY A 297 -3.37 5.55 9.89
C GLY A 297 -3.41 5.53 8.37
N VAL A 298 -4.45 4.97 7.75
CA VAL A 298 -4.47 4.71 6.30
C VAL A 298 -4.75 5.98 5.50
N ASP A 299 -3.87 6.29 4.55
CA ASP A 299 -4.14 7.19 3.44
C ASP A 299 -4.50 6.36 2.18
N PRO A 300 -5.78 6.23 1.80
CA PRO A 300 -6.21 5.20 0.84
C PRO A 300 -5.85 5.57 -0.61
N VAL A 301 -4.84 4.92 -1.20
CA VAL A 301 -4.47 5.07 -2.64
C VAL A 301 -5.70 4.98 -3.56
N LYS A 302 -6.57 4.01 -3.32
CA LYS A 302 -7.78 3.78 -4.12
C LYS A 302 -8.75 4.96 -4.16
N LEU A 303 -8.75 5.82 -3.14
CA LEU A 303 -9.54 7.06 -3.18
C LEU A 303 -9.09 7.91 -4.38
N TYR A 304 -7.79 8.15 -4.48
CA TYR A 304 -7.21 8.98 -5.53
C TYR A 304 -7.34 8.34 -6.92
N GLU A 305 -7.23 7.01 -7.01
CA GLU A 305 -7.47 6.26 -8.25
C GLU A 305 -8.93 6.37 -8.72
N TYR A 306 -9.90 6.26 -7.80
CA TYR A 306 -11.32 6.38 -8.15
C TYR A 306 -11.67 7.81 -8.58
N LEU A 307 -11.17 8.81 -7.85
CA LEU A 307 -11.36 10.22 -8.20
C LEU A 307 -10.70 10.57 -9.55
N ALA A 308 -9.49 10.05 -9.82
CA ALA A 308 -8.82 10.24 -11.10
C ALA A 308 -9.54 9.54 -12.26
N ALA A 309 -10.26 8.44 -11.99
CA ALA A 309 -11.10 7.76 -12.96
C ALA A 309 -12.51 8.39 -13.08
N GLY A 310 -12.79 9.51 -12.42
CA GLY A 310 -14.12 10.15 -12.45
C GLY A 310 -15.23 9.33 -11.78
N LEU A 311 -14.88 8.35 -10.93
CA LEU A 311 -15.83 7.42 -10.31
C LEU A 311 -16.34 8.00 -8.97
N PRO A 312 -17.65 8.17 -8.77
CA PRO A 312 -18.19 8.57 -7.47
C PRO A 312 -17.86 7.53 -6.39
N VAL A 313 -17.52 8.00 -5.20
CA VAL A 313 -17.00 7.14 -4.11
C VAL A 313 -17.93 7.13 -2.91
N LEU A 314 -18.21 5.93 -2.38
CA LEU A 314 -18.85 5.72 -1.09
C LEU A 314 -17.90 4.95 -0.16
N ALA A 315 -17.65 5.49 1.03
CA ALA A 315 -16.71 4.93 1.99
C ALA A 315 -17.25 4.96 3.42
N THR A 316 -16.66 4.15 4.29
CA THR A 316 -16.80 4.32 5.74
C THR A 316 -15.86 5.41 6.27
N PRO A 317 -16.21 6.12 7.36
CA PRO A 317 -15.42 7.25 7.88
C PRO A 317 -14.24 6.77 8.75
N PHE A 318 -13.24 6.12 8.14
CA PHE A 318 -12.09 5.55 8.87
C PHE A 318 -10.80 6.36 8.80
N SER A 319 -10.70 7.38 7.93
CA SER A 319 -9.48 8.17 7.75
C SER A 319 -9.77 9.63 7.47
N ALA A 320 -8.85 10.50 7.91
CA ALA A 320 -8.94 11.94 7.69
C ALA A 320 -8.94 12.34 6.19
N ALA A 321 -8.27 11.55 5.34
CA ALA A 321 -8.27 11.78 3.88
C ALA A 321 -9.68 11.63 3.29
N LEU A 322 -10.46 10.66 3.78
CA LEU A 322 -11.85 10.47 3.37
C LEU A 322 -12.77 11.58 3.90
N GLU A 323 -12.57 11.99 5.15
CA GLU A 323 -13.31 13.11 5.74
C GLU A 323 -13.07 14.41 4.96
N ALA A 324 -11.82 14.71 4.61
CA ALA A 324 -11.46 15.88 3.79
C ALA A 324 -12.07 15.80 2.38
N ALA A 325 -12.02 14.64 1.73
CA ALA A 325 -12.62 14.46 0.41
C ALA A 325 -14.16 14.55 0.43
N ALA A 326 -14.79 14.12 1.54
CA ALA A 326 -16.22 14.27 1.75
C ALA A 326 -16.62 15.73 1.99
N ALA A 327 -15.84 16.47 2.79
CA ALA A 327 -16.04 17.91 2.98
C ALA A 327 -15.91 18.69 1.65
N ALA A 328 -15.09 18.21 0.72
CA ALA A 328 -14.96 18.74 -0.64
C ALA A 328 -16.06 18.24 -1.61
N GLY A 329 -17.02 17.43 -1.15
CA GLY A 329 -18.15 16.94 -1.95
C GLY A 329 -17.82 15.80 -2.93
N ALA A 330 -16.64 15.18 -2.81
CA ALA A 330 -16.20 14.13 -3.76
C ALA A 330 -16.43 12.70 -3.28
N VAL A 331 -16.72 12.53 -1.99
CA VAL A 331 -16.93 11.22 -1.35
C VAL A 331 -18.19 11.30 -0.49
N CYS A 332 -19.06 10.30 -0.60
CA CYS A 332 -20.10 10.08 0.38
C CYS A 332 -19.56 9.19 1.51
N LEU A 333 -19.84 9.57 2.75
CA LEU A 333 -19.49 8.77 3.92
C LEU A 333 -20.75 8.20 4.57
N ALA A 334 -20.72 6.91 4.86
CA ALA A 334 -21.78 6.25 5.58
C ALA A 334 -21.22 5.12 6.46
N GLU A 335 -21.83 4.93 7.63
CA GLU A 335 -21.43 3.90 8.59
C GLU A 335 -22.61 2.99 8.92
N GLY A 336 -22.37 1.68 8.97
CA GLY A 336 -23.41 0.68 9.16
C GLY A 336 -24.19 0.34 7.88
N ALA A 337 -24.75 -0.87 7.85
CA ALA A 337 -25.34 -1.43 6.63
C ALA A 337 -26.51 -0.63 6.06
N GLU A 338 -27.41 -0.15 6.92
CA GLU A 338 -28.60 0.59 6.49
C GLU A 338 -28.24 1.95 5.89
N ALA A 339 -27.43 2.74 6.59
CA ALA A 339 -27.00 4.05 6.11
C ALA A 339 -26.13 3.91 4.84
N PHE A 340 -25.26 2.90 4.78
CA PHE A 340 -24.43 2.64 3.59
C PHE A 340 -25.28 2.24 2.38
N ALA A 341 -26.28 1.37 2.56
CA ALA A 341 -27.21 1.00 1.49
C ALA A 341 -28.05 2.21 1.03
N THR A 342 -28.53 3.03 1.95
CA THR A 342 -29.29 4.25 1.63
C THR A 342 -28.43 5.27 0.88
N ALA A 343 -27.21 5.52 1.36
CA ALA A 343 -26.26 6.42 0.68
C ALA A 343 -25.89 5.90 -0.71
N LEU A 344 -25.70 4.58 -0.87
CA LEU A 344 -25.42 3.98 -2.18
C LEU A 344 -26.59 4.16 -3.15
N ARG A 345 -27.84 3.94 -2.69
CA ARG A 345 -29.03 4.19 -3.53
C ARG A 345 -29.11 5.65 -3.97
N ALA A 346 -28.88 6.59 -3.04
CA ALA A 346 -28.89 8.02 -3.35
C ALA A 346 -27.78 8.41 -4.33
N LEU A 347 -26.57 7.85 -4.15
CA LEU A 347 -25.43 8.08 -5.04
C LEU A 347 -25.71 7.58 -6.46
N LEU A 348 -26.33 6.40 -6.60
CA LEU A 348 -26.67 5.80 -7.89
C LEU A 348 -27.87 6.48 -8.58
N ALA A 349 -28.76 7.11 -7.82
CA ALA A 349 -29.92 7.84 -8.36
C ALA A 349 -29.59 9.29 -8.75
N SER A 350 -28.48 9.83 -8.25
CA SER A 350 -28.03 11.19 -8.56
C SER A 350 -27.20 11.21 -9.84
N PRO A 351 -27.20 12.31 -10.60
CA PRO A 351 -26.19 12.51 -11.64
C PRO A 351 -24.79 12.32 -11.03
N PRO A 352 -23.87 11.63 -11.73
CA PRO A 352 -22.52 11.48 -11.22
C PRO A 352 -21.90 12.86 -10.99
N PRO A 353 -21.03 13.02 -9.97
CA PRO A 353 -20.31 14.26 -9.76
C PRO A 353 -19.61 14.68 -11.06
N ALA A 354 -19.53 15.99 -11.30
CA ALA A 354 -18.82 16.48 -12.46
C ALA A 354 -17.38 15.96 -12.42
N GLU A 355 -16.99 15.22 -13.45
CA GLU A 355 -15.68 14.58 -13.57
C GLU A 355 -14.54 15.59 -13.35
N ARG A 356 -14.70 16.82 -13.85
CA ARG A 356 -13.77 17.95 -13.62
C ARG A 356 -13.54 18.23 -12.13
N GLY A 357 -14.57 18.14 -11.29
CA GLY A 357 -14.47 18.34 -9.86
C GLY A 357 -13.67 17.23 -9.17
N LEU A 358 -13.90 15.97 -9.56
CA LEU A 358 -13.13 14.83 -9.05
C LEU A 358 -11.66 14.90 -9.50
N HIS A 359 -11.43 15.26 -10.76
CA HIS A 359 -10.08 15.47 -11.30
C HIS A 359 -9.33 16.61 -10.60
N ALA A 360 -10.01 17.71 -10.22
CA ALA A 360 -9.40 18.80 -9.49
C ALA A 360 -8.88 18.39 -8.10
N LEU A 361 -9.47 17.36 -7.48
CA LEU A 361 -9.02 16.80 -6.20
C LEU A 361 -7.96 15.72 -6.37
N ALA A 362 -8.02 14.94 -7.46
CA ALA A 362 -7.07 13.86 -7.73
C ALA A 362 -5.74 14.34 -8.35
N ALA A 363 -5.76 15.32 -9.26
CA ALA A 363 -4.55 15.77 -9.97
C ALA A 363 -3.45 16.32 -9.04
N PRO A 364 -3.76 17.12 -7.98
CA PRO A 364 -2.75 17.54 -7.00
C PRO A 364 -2.14 16.37 -6.21
N ARG A 365 -2.83 15.23 -6.16
CA ARG A 365 -2.39 13.99 -5.53
C ARG A 365 -1.56 13.09 -6.46
N SER A 366 -1.05 13.61 -7.58
CA SER A 366 -0.12 12.83 -8.43
C SER A 366 1.11 12.36 -7.63
N TRP A 367 1.60 11.15 -7.88
CA TRP A 367 2.81 10.63 -7.19
C TRP A 367 4.01 11.58 -7.24
N ASP A 368 4.28 12.19 -8.40
CA ASP A 368 5.37 13.15 -8.57
C ASP A 368 5.30 14.31 -7.57
N ARG A 369 4.10 14.88 -7.39
CA ARG A 369 3.86 15.96 -6.42
C ARG A 369 3.94 15.49 -4.98
N GLN A 370 3.34 14.33 -4.67
CA GLN A 370 3.33 13.82 -3.30
C GLN A 370 4.73 13.44 -2.82
N LEU A 371 5.56 12.87 -3.69
CA LEU A 371 6.92 12.42 -3.34
C LEU A 371 7.98 13.51 -3.43
N ALA A 372 7.73 14.62 -4.15
CA ALA A 372 8.72 15.69 -4.32
C ALA A 372 9.36 16.21 -3.01
N PRO A 373 8.61 16.45 -1.91
CA PRO A 373 9.21 16.87 -0.64
C PRO A 373 10.17 15.83 -0.06
N LEU A 374 9.82 14.55 -0.16
CA LEU A 374 10.66 13.44 0.32
C LEU A 374 11.94 13.33 -0.53
N LEU A 375 11.82 13.40 -1.86
CA LEU A 375 12.96 13.34 -2.77
C LEU A 375 13.95 14.48 -2.48
N GLY A 376 13.45 15.72 -2.35
CA GLY A 376 14.29 16.88 -2.03
C GLY A 376 14.99 16.76 -0.67
N ALA A 377 14.29 16.24 0.35
CA ALA A 377 14.89 16.01 1.66
C ALA A 377 15.94 14.88 1.63
N LEU A 378 15.74 13.83 0.82
CA LEU A 378 16.70 12.76 0.61
C LEU A 378 17.92 13.19 -0.22
N ASP A 379 17.83 14.25 -1.01
CA ASP A 379 18.98 14.84 -1.71
C ASP A 379 19.85 15.72 -0.80
N ALA A 380 19.32 16.17 0.34
CA ALA A 380 20.03 16.98 1.32
C ALA A 380 20.81 16.15 2.37
N LEU A 381 20.71 14.82 2.32
CA LEU A 381 21.43 13.85 3.18
C LEU A 381 22.65 13.26 2.47
#